data_AF-A0A1H9VF66-F1
#
_entry.id   AF-A0A1H9VF66-F1
#
_cell.length_a   1.000
_cell.length_b   1.000
_cell.length_c   1.000
_cell.angle_alpha   90.00
_cell.angle_beta   90.00
_cell.angle_gamma   90.00
#
_symmetry.space_group_name_H-M   'P 1'
#
loop_
_entity.id
_entity.type
_entity.pdbx_description
1 polymer ?
#
loop_
_entity_poly.entity_id
_entity_poly.type
_entity_poly.pdbx_seq_one_letter_code
_entity_poly.pdbx_strand_id
1 'polypeptide(L)'
;MKPFFMNTIYCFQNARLAGVFILVLLLTACASAPQLRDSTEQRLPRQSEISDVPFYAQTEYQCGPAALAMVLNHQGVDTDVETLIPQVFIPGREGSVQPEMLATVRRHERIAYPIRGSFDDLLGHLAGGDPVLVMQNLSLAAFPMWHYAVAIGYDLDDDTLILRSGEIERHTLSFSRFDATWARTDRWGFVVAKPGTLPEGITARNAINAISAYEEAHGPEATLGSWQAMTERYPNNAIGQFGLANAYYANQQPDKALSAFQAAAQRDPQMGAAWLNIGLLQLQRDQPEAAREALSKAAAIEGSWQERAQEVLENQLGR
;
A
#
# COMPACT_ATOMS: atom_id res chain seq x y z
N MET A 1 -44.73 -72.53 1.73
CA MET A 1 -45.81 -71.59 2.13
C MET A 1 -45.17 -70.50 2.98
N LYS A 2 -45.11 -69.28 2.43
CA LYS A 2 -44.72 -67.97 3.02
C LYS A 2 -43.31 -67.72 3.64
N PRO A 3 -42.84 -66.44 3.60
CA PRO A 3 -41.44 -66.00 3.65
C PRO A 3 -41.12 -65.17 4.92
N PHE A 4 -39.89 -64.67 5.11
CA PHE A 4 -39.62 -63.23 5.35
C PHE A 4 -38.11 -62.90 5.48
N PHE A 5 -37.75 -61.79 4.83
CA PHE A 5 -36.49 -61.04 4.94
C PHE A 5 -36.26 -60.51 6.36
N MET A 6 -35.03 -60.62 6.87
CA MET A 6 -34.48 -59.58 7.77
C MET A 6 -32.95 -59.66 7.80
N ASN A 7 -32.25 -58.79 7.07
CA ASN A 7 -30.84 -58.50 7.34
C ASN A 7 -30.44 -57.13 6.77
N THR A 8 -30.90 -56.04 7.42
CA THR A 8 -30.49 -54.67 7.07
C THR A 8 -30.43 -53.76 8.30
N ILE A 9 -29.79 -54.17 9.40
CA ILE A 9 -29.61 -53.28 10.56
C ILE A 9 -28.27 -53.54 11.26
N TYR A 10 -27.13 -53.42 10.58
CA TYR A 10 -25.83 -53.33 11.26
C TYR A 10 -24.77 -52.43 10.57
N CYS A 11 -25.04 -51.82 9.41
CA CYS A 11 -24.07 -50.95 8.74
C CYS A 11 -24.11 -49.45 9.13
N PHE A 12 -25.12 -48.99 9.88
CA PHE A 12 -25.30 -47.55 10.13
C PHE A 12 -24.72 -47.02 11.46
N GLN A 13 -24.27 -47.88 12.38
CA GLN A 13 -23.68 -47.42 13.65
C GLN A 13 -22.22 -46.95 13.51
N ASN A 14 -21.44 -47.58 12.62
CA ASN A 14 -20.02 -47.24 12.44
C ASN A 14 -19.79 -46.08 11.46
N ALA A 15 -20.77 -45.77 10.61
CA ALA A 15 -20.70 -44.64 9.68
C ALA A 15 -20.71 -43.28 10.39
N ARG A 16 -21.38 -43.18 11.57
CA ARG A 16 -21.41 -41.95 12.38
C ARG A 16 -20.07 -41.64 13.04
N LEU A 17 -19.37 -42.66 13.54
CA LEU A 17 -18.04 -42.49 14.14
C LEU A 17 -16.96 -42.22 13.07
N ALA A 18 -17.03 -42.88 11.92
CA ALA A 18 -16.13 -42.62 10.80
C ALA A 18 -16.31 -41.20 10.23
N GLY A 19 -17.55 -40.71 10.12
CA GLY A 19 -17.84 -39.34 9.71
C GLY A 19 -17.29 -38.29 10.69
N VAL A 20 -17.37 -38.54 12.01
CA VAL A 20 -16.79 -37.66 13.03
C VAL A 20 -15.26 -37.68 13.00
N PHE A 21 -14.62 -38.83 12.81
CA PHE A 21 -13.15 -38.91 12.71
C PHE A 21 -12.60 -38.25 11.43
N ILE A 22 -13.30 -38.38 10.30
CA ILE A 22 -12.94 -37.69 9.05
C ILE A 22 -13.16 -36.17 9.18
N LEU A 23 -14.22 -35.73 9.87
CA LEU A 23 -14.45 -34.31 10.16
C LEU A 23 -13.38 -33.72 11.09
N VAL A 24 -12.91 -34.48 12.08
CA VAL A 24 -11.82 -34.05 12.99
C VAL A 24 -10.46 -34.02 12.28
N LEU A 25 -10.19 -34.94 11.34
CA LEU A 25 -8.98 -34.92 10.51
C LEU A 25 -8.98 -33.81 9.44
N LEU A 26 -10.15 -33.36 8.98
CA LEU A 26 -10.29 -32.19 8.11
C LEU A 26 -10.20 -30.85 8.87
N LEU A 27 -10.31 -30.89 10.21
CA LEU A 27 -10.20 -29.71 11.09
C LEU A 27 -8.79 -29.49 11.66
N THR A 28 -7.81 -30.31 11.31
CA THR A 28 -6.39 -30.00 11.55
C THR A 28 -5.87 -29.01 10.50
N ALA A 29 -6.58 -27.90 10.32
CA ALA A 29 -5.96 -26.69 9.81
C ALA A 29 -5.10 -26.17 10.95
N CYS A 30 -3.85 -26.66 11.05
CA CYS A 30 -2.87 -26.05 11.92
C CYS A 30 -2.80 -24.57 11.54
N ALA A 31 -3.30 -23.70 12.41
CA ALA A 31 -3.04 -22.27 12.34
C ALA A 31 -1.56 -22.07 12.67
N SER A 32 -0.70 -22.36 11.69
CA SER A 32 0.75 -22.18 11.79
C SER A 32 1.03 -20.70 12.01
N ALA A 33 1.93 -20.38 12.94
CA ALA A 33 2.43 -19.02 13.06
C ALA A 33 3.07 -18.59 11.72
N PRO A 34 2.93 -17.32 11.33
CA PRO A 34 3.64 -16.80 10.16
C PRO A 34 5.14 -16.96 10.38
N GLN A 35 5.84 -17.59 9.43
CA GLN A 35 7.28 -17.76 9.51
C GLN A 35 7.96 -16.47 9.05
N LEU A 36 8.71 -15.84 9.94
CA LEU A 36 9.62 -14.74 9.60
C LEU A 36 10.82 -15.29 8.85
N ARG A 37 11.40 -14.48 7.95
CA ARG A 37 12.70 -14.81 7.36
C ARG A 37 13.79 -14.61 8.43
N ASP A 38 14.78 -15.50 8.46
CA ASP A 38 15.93 -15.42 9.38
C ASP A 38 16.59 -14.03 9.38
N SER A 39 16.74 -13.42 8.20
CA SER A 39 17.34 -12.10 8.04
C SER A 39 16.48 -10.95 8.56
N THR A 40 15.17 -11.14 8.67
CA THR A 40 14.26 -10.21 9.33
C THR A 40 14.37 -10.39 10.83
N GLU A 41 14.22 -11.62 11.31
CA GLU A 41 14.27 -11.93 12.74
C GLU A 41 15.57 -11.46 13.42
N GLN A 42 16.71 -11.60 12.74
CA GLN A 42 18.01 -11.14 13.25
C GLN A 42 18.15 -9.60 13.33
N ARG A 43 17.41 -8.85 12.53
CA ARG A 43 17.48 -7.37 12.51
C ARG A 43 16.47 -6.70 13.43
N LEU A 44 15.35 -7.36 13.70
CA LEU A 44 14.29 -6.79 14.51
C LEU A 44 14.70 -6.75 15.99
N PRO A 45 14.38 -5.68 16.73
CA PRO A 45 14.42 -5.74 18.20
C PRO A 45 13.48 -6.86 18.70
N ARG A 46 13.77 -7.46 19.86
CA ARG A 46 12.92 -8.53 20.42
C ARG A 46 11.49 -8.06 20.69
N GLN A 47 11.33 -6.79 21.06
CA GLN A 47 10.05 -6.15 21.33
C GLN A 47 10.06 -4.72 20.79
N SER A 48 8.92 -4.26 20.28
CA SER A 48 8.71 -2.87 19.88
C SER A 48 7.27 -2.47 20.15
N GLU A 49 7.04 -1.28 20.70
CA GLU A 49 5.70 -0.72 20.88
C GLU A 49 5.71 0.80 20.70
N ILE A 50 4.86 1.28 19.80
CA ILE A 50 4.67 2.68 19.44
C ILE A 50 3.59 3.25 20.38
N SER A 51 4.01 3.60 21.59
CA SER A 51 3.08 3.95 22.69
C SER A 51 2.33 5.27 22.52
N ASP A 52 2.80 6.16 21.64
CA ASP A 52 2.26 7.50 21.42
C ASP A 52 1.14 7.54 20.36
N VAL A 53 0.74 6.40 19.80
CA VAL A 53 -0.47 6.30 18.97
C VAL A 53 -1.70 6.51 19.86
N PRO A 54 -2.49 7.58 19.63
CA PRO A 54 -3.67 7.85 20.43
C PRO A 54 -4.71 6.74 20.24
N PHE A 55 -5.62 6.61 21.19
CA PHE A 55 -6.68 5.62 21.14
C PHE A 55 -8.05 6.28 21.05
N TYR A 56 -8.82 5.88 20.03
CA TYR A 56 -10.24 6.21 19.90
C TYR A 56 -11.02 4.90 19.92
N ALA A 57 -11.88 4.73 20.93
CA ALA A 57 -12.71 3.54 21.06
C ALA A 57 -13.62 3.38 19.84
N GLN A 58 -13.62 2.19 19.24
CA GLN A 58 -14.35 1.91 18.01
C GLN A 58 -15.72 1.32 18.36
N THR A 59 -16.79 2.07 18.14
CA THR A 59 -18.16 1.53 18.21
C THR A 59 -18.56 0.90 16.87
N GLU A 60 -19.72 0.24 16.83
CA GLU A 60 -20.24 -0.42 15.62
C GLU A 60 -20.21 0.53 14.41
N TYR A 61 -19.68 0.04 13.28
CA TYR A 61 -19.48 0.76 12.00
C TYR A 61 -18.48 1.92 12.00
N GLN A 62 -17.73 2.17 13.08
CA GLN A 62 -16.75 3.27 13.18
C GLN A 62 -15.29 2.83 13.18
N CYS A 63 -14.99 1.55 12.98
CA CYS A 63 -13.62 1.03 13.02
C CYS A 63 -12.68 1.70 11.99
N GLY A 64 -13.19 2.04 10.79
CA GLY A 64 -12.42 2.74 9.76
C GLY A 64 -12.04 4.19 10.13
N PRO A 65 -13.01 5.09 10.41
CA PRO A 65 -12.73 6.46 10.81
C PRO A 65 -11.89 6.55 12.08
N ALA A 66 -12.14 5.68 13.07
CA ALA A 66 -11.34 5.62 14.29
C ALA A 66 -9.90 5.19 14.00
N ALA A 67 -9.68 4.14 13.19
CA ALA A 67 -8.34 3.72 12.80
C ALA A 67 -7.59 4.82 12.03
N LEU A 68 -8.27 5.56 11.15
CA LEU A 68 -7.70 6.72 10.46
C LEU A 68 -7.35 7.84 11.43
N ALA A 69 -8.23 8.20 12.37
CA ALA A 69 -7.94 9.22 13.38
C ALA A 69 -6.66 8.87 14.14
N MET A 70 -6.49 7.61 14.55
CA MET A 70 -5.29 7.16 15.25
C MET A 70 -4.00 7.37 14.45
N VAL A 71 -3.94 6.90 13.20
CA VAL A 71 -2.73 7.03 12.38
C VAL A 71 -2.48 8.46 11.87
N LEU A 72 -3.52 9.25 11.65
CA LEU A 72 -3.39 10.66 11.23
C LEU A 72 -2.90 11.54 12.38
N ASN A 73 -3.43 11.37 13.60
CA ASN A 73 -2.95 12.10 14.78
C ASN A 73 -1.52 11.72 15.15
N HIS A 74 -1.16 10.43 15.02
CA HIS A 74 0.24 10.02 15.18
C HIS A 74 1.17 10.71 14.16
N GLN A 75 0.65 11.05 12.98
CA GLN A 75 1.37 11.84 11.95
C GLN A 75 1.20 13.36 12.11
N GLY A 76 0.73 13.82 13.27
CA GLY A 76 0.57 15.23 13.63
C GLY A 76 -0.58 15.95 12.90
N VAL A 77 -1.58 15.22 12.41
CA VAL A 77 -2.82 15.80 11.86
C VAL A 77 -3.86 15.88 12.96
N ASP A 78 -4.33 17.10 13.27
CA ASP A 78 -5.41 17.33 14.23
C ASP A 78 -6.76 17.01 13.58
N THR A 79 -7.29 15.81 13.88
CA THR A 79 -8.59 15.33 13.38
C THR A 79 -9.23 14.38 14.38
N ASP A 80 -10.54 14.23 14.34
CA ASP A 80 -11.27 13.28 15.17
C ASP A 80 -12.14 12.31 14.34
N VAL A 81 -12.74 11.34 15.02
CA VAL A 81 -13.59 10.32 14.39
C VAL A 81 -14.80 10.97 13.71
N GLU A 82 -15.44 11.95 14.37
CA GLU A 82 -16.65 12.62 13.87
C GLU A 82 -16.39 13.34 12.54
N THR A 83 -15.23 13.99 12.40
CA THR A 83 -14.79 14.68 11.19
C THR A 83 -14.53 13.69 10.04
N LEU A 84 -14.09 12.47 10.35
CA LEU A 84 -13.71 11.46 9.36
C LEU A 84 -14.87 10.59 8.89
N ILE A 85 -15.89 10.36 9.72
CA ILE A 85 -17.09 9.57 9.34
C ILE A 85 -17.64 9.94 7.96
N PRO A 86 -17.97 11.20 7.64
CA PRO A 86 -18.56 11.55 6.34
C PRO A 86 -17.60 11.40 5.15
N GLN A 87 -16.30 11.24 5.39
CA GLN A 87 -15.28 11.13 4.34
C GLN A 87 -15.03 9.69 3.91
N VAL A 88 -15.31 8.74 4.81
CA VAL A 88 -14.96 7.32 4.66
C VAL A 88 -16.20 6.43 4.58
N PHE A 89 -17.33 6.89 5.12
CA PHE A 89 -18.60 6.15 5.10
C PHE A 89 -19.38 6.41 3.81
N ILE A 90 -19.86 5.36 3.15
CA ILE A 90 -20.71 5.46 1.96
C ILE A 90 -22.10 4.89 2.28
N PRO A 91 -23.19 5.68 2.16
CA PRO A 91 -24.55 5.17 2.33
C PRO A 91 -24.82 3.97 1.39
N GLY A 92 -25.27 2.84 1.95
CA GLY A 92 -25.56 1.60 1.19
C GLY A 92 -24.40 0.61 1.08
N ARG A 93 -23.20 0.96 1.58
CA ARG A 93 -22.12 0.02 1.89
C ARG A 93 -21.90 0.11 3.40
N GLU A 94 -22.28 -0.92 4.15
CA GLU A 94 -22.24 -0.93 5.62
C GLU A 94 -20.79 -0.95 6.16
N GLY A 95 -20.02 0.13 5.94
CA GLY A 95 -18.66 0.28 6.45
C GLY A 95 -17.73 1.14 5.59
N SER A 96 -16.49 1.25 6.07
CA SER A 96 -15.40 1.97 5.39
C SER A 96 -14.73 1.12 4.32
N VAL A 97 -14.54 1.70 3.15
CA VAL A 97 -13.96 1.03 1.97
C VAL A 97 -12.51 1.47 1.76
N GLN A 98 -11.66 0.52 1.33
CA GLN A 98 -10.21 0.72 1.25
C GLN A 98 -9.78 1.93 0.39
N PRO A 99 -10.36 2.18 -0.81
CA PRO A 99 -9.99 3.35 -1.61
C PRO A 99 -10.27 4.67 -0.90
N GLU A 100 -11.37 4.76 -0.16
CA GLU A 100 -11.82 5.93 0.60
C GLU A 100 -10.92 6.15 1.83
N MET A 101 -10.43 5.08 2.45
CA MET A 101 -9.41 5.17 3.49
C MET A 101 -8.15 5.86 2.95
N LEU A 102 -7.62 5.37 1.82
CA LEU A 102 -6.42 5.95 1.20
C LEU A 102 -6.68 7.38 0.71
N ALA A 103 -7.86 7.66 0.15
CA ALA A 103 -8.24 9.00 -0.32
C ALA A 103 -8.38 9.99 0.83
N THR A 104 -8.92 9.56 1.98
CA THR A 104 -9.04 10.39 3.17
C THR A 104 -7.68 10.79 3.69
N VAL A 105 -6.71 9.87 3.75
CA VAL A 105 -5.32 10.22 4.11
C VAL A 105 -4.76 11.32 3.21
N ARG A 106 -5.00 11.23 1.89
CA ARG A 106 -4.59 12.27 0.94
C ARG A 106 -5.26 13.61 1.21
N ARG A 107 -6.57 13.63 1.50
CA ARG A 107 -7.31 14.87 1.84
C ARG A 107 -6.74 15.59 3.07
N HIS A 108 -6.06 14.85 3.94
CA HIS A 108 -5.37 15.37 5.14
C HIS A 108 -3.87 15.62 4.90
N GLU A 109 -3.47 15.86 3.65
CA GLU A 109 -2.09 16.21 3.26
C GLU A 109 -1.04 15.21 3.78
N ARG A 110 -1.42 13.93 3.77
CA ARG A 110 -0.53 12.79 4.06
C ARG A 110 -0.58 11.80 2.91
N ILE A 111 0.42 10.94 2.83
CA ILE A 111 0.49 9.87 1.85
C ILE A 111 0.29 8.53 2.56
N ALA A 112 -0.71 7.77 2.09
CA ALA A 112 -0.90 6.39 2.49
C ALA A 112 -0.08 5.48 1.57
N TYR A 113 0.87 4.74 2.16
CA TYR A 113 1.71 3.78 1.45
C TYR A 113 1.27 2.35 1.76
N PRO A 114 0.61 1.65 0.83
CA PRO A 114 0.30 0.24 0.99
C PRO A 114 1.57 -0.59 1.24
N ILE A 115 1.52 -1.47 2.23
CA ILE A 115 2.62 -2.39 2.55
C ILE A 115 2.55 -3.64 1.65
N ARG A 116 3.58 -4.50 1.63
CA ARG A 116 3.57 -5.73 0.82
C ARG A 116 2.56 -6.78 1.27
N GLY A 117 2.04 -6.65 2.49
CA GLY A 117 1.16 -7.66 3.09
C GLY A 117 1.92 -8.92 3.50
N SER A 118 3.05 -8.77 4.18
CA SER A 118 3.77 -9.88 4.82
C SER A 118 4.10 -9.56 6.27
N PHE A 119 4.26 -10.58 7.09
CA PHE A 119 4.59 -10.40 8.51
C PHE A 119 5.94 -9.71 8.70
N ASP A 120 6.94 -10.03 7.86
CA ASP A 120 8.22 -9.33 7.84
C ASP A 120 8.10 -7.81 7.63
N ASP A 121 7.18 -7.41 6.75
CA ASP A 121 6.98 -6.00 6.38
C ASP A 121 6.22 -5.28 7.51
N LEU A 122 5.17 -5.93 8.04
CA LEU A 122 4.42 -5.45 9.20
C LEU A 122 5.35 -5.20 10.40
N LEU A 123 6.14 -6.20 10.81
CA LEU A 123 7.04 -6.03 11.96
C LEU A 123 8.18 -5.05 11.67
N GLY A 124 8.65 -4.97 10.42
CA GLY A 124 9.63 -3.98 9.99
C GLY A 124 9.14 -2.55 10.19
N HIS A 125 7.89 -2.26 9.80
CA HIS A 125 7.26 -0.96 10.05
C HIS A 125 7.10 -0.66 11.54
N LEU A 126 6.60 -1.62 12.33
CA LEU A 126 6.45 -1.45 13.77
C LEU A 126 7.79 -1.22 14.49
N ALA A 127 8.87 -1.83 14.01
CA ALA A 127 10.22 -1.58 14.51
C ALA A 127 10.78 -0.22 14.08
N GLY A 128 10.38 0.26 12.90
CA GLY A 128 10.73 1.58 12.36
C GLY A 128 9.95 2.73 12.97
N GLY A 129 8.95 2.45 13.81
CA GLY A 129 8.07 3.46 14.41
C GLY A 129 6.86 3.83 13.56
N ASP A 130 6.54 3.06 12.51
CA ASP A 130 5.37 3.28 11.67
C ASP A 130 4.19 2.40 12.15
N PRO A 131 3.12 2.96 12.75
CA PRO A 131 1.94 2.18 13.04
C PRO A 131 1.24 1.76 11.73
N VAL A 132 0.79 0.51 11.67
CA VAL A 132 0.22 -0.07 10.45
C VAL A 132 -1.28 -0.17 10.60
N LEU A 133 -2.02 0.55 9.77
CA LEU A 133 -3.47 0.35 9.67
C LEU A 133 -3.72 -0.92 8.85
N VAL A 134 -4.45 -1.87 9.44
CA VAL A 134 -4.71 -3.19 8.85
C VAL A 134 -6.21 -3.46 8.77
N MET A 135 -6.59 -4.27 7.80
CA MET A 135 -7.97 -4.79 7.69
C MET A 135 -7.98 -6.27 8.08
N GLN A 136 -8.92 -6.69 8.90
CA GLN A 136 -9.11 -8.08 9.28
C GLN A 136 -10.51 -8.55 8.90
N ASN A 137 -10.65 -9.84 8.62
CA ASN A 137 -11.95 -10.50 8.66
C ASN A 137 -12.01 -11.39 9.90
N LEU A 138 -12.71 -10.91 10.92
CA LEU A 138 -12.81 -11.59 12.23
C LEU A 138 -13.71 -12.83 12.18
N SER A 139 -14.47 -13.01 11.11
CA SER A 139 -15.36 -14.15 10.91
C SER A 139 -14.95 -15.00 9.70
N LEU A 140 -15.64 -16.12 9.48
CA LEU A 140 -15.40 -17.01 8.35
C LEU A 140 -15.78 -16.35 7.02
N ALA A 141 -15.17 -16.80 5.92
CA ALA A 141 -15.42 -16.24 4.60
C ALA A 141 -16.90 -16.25 4.16
N ALA A 142 -17.68 -17.23 4.64
CA ALA A 142 -19.12 -17.34 4.34
C ALA A 142 -19.97 -16.26 5.04
N PHE A 143 -19.48 -15.65 6.13
CA PHE A 143 -20.18 -14.63 6.92
C PHE A 143 -19.16 -13.58 7.39
N PRO A 144 -18.65 -12.72 6.50
CA PRO A 144 -17.52 -11.86 6.82
C PRO A 144 -17.87 -10.82 7.90
N MET A 145 -16.90 -10.53 8.76
CA MET A 145 -16.94 -9.43 9.73
C MET A 145 -15.69 -8.58 9.52
N TRP A 146 -15.84 -7.52 8.73
CA TRP A 146 -14.74 -6.62 8.38
C TRP A 146 -14.40 -5.71 9.53
N HIS A 147 -13.11 -5.60 9.85
CA HIS A 147 -12.64 -4.86 11.00
C HIS A 147 -11.34 -4.12 10.67
N TYR A 148 -11.29 -2.82 10.95
CA TYR A 148 -10.03 -2.07 10.88
C TYR A 148 -9.41 -1.95 12.27
N ALA A 149 -8.10 -2.16 12.32
CA ALA A 149 -7.29 -1.98 13.52
C ALA A 149 -5.99 -1.26 13.17
N VAL A 150 -5.28 -0.80 14.19
CA VAL A 150 -3.94 -0.22 14.03
C VAL A 150 -2.96 -1.10 14.80
N ALA A 151 -2.05 -1.77 14.11
CA ALA A 151 -0.94 -2.44 14.73
C ALA A 151 0.07 -1.41 15.23
N ILE A 152 0.49 -1.56 16.48
CA ILE A 152 1.37 -0.60 17.17
C ILE A 152 2.59 -1.27 17.80
N GLY A 153 2.65 -2.60 17.86
CA GLY A 153 3.79 -3.27 18.47
C GLY A 153 3.76 -4.78 18.37
N TYR A 154 4.84 -5.40 18.81
CA TYR A 154 5.00 -6.84 18.86
C TYR A 154 5.98 -7.28 19.96
N ASP A 155 5.88 -8.56 20.30
CA ASP A 155 6.81 -9.29 21.15
C ASP A 155 7.21 -10.60 20.46
N LEU A 156 8.49 -10.77 20.11
CA LEU A 156 9.04 -11.97 19.47
C LEU A 156 9.34 -13.10 20.45
N ASP A 157 9.41 -12.82 21.76
CA ASP A 157 9.60 -13.88 22.77
C ASP A 157 8.26 -14.61 23.01
N ASP A 158 7.15 -13.86 22.99
CA ASP A 158 5.80 -14.38 23.23
C ASP A 158 4.99 -14.64 21.95
N ASP A 159 5.53 -14.35 20.76
CA ASP A 159 4.84 -14.39 19.46
C ASP A 159 3.52 -13.61 19.46
N THR A 160 3.52 -12.39 20.00
CA THR A 160 2.30 -11.56 20.12
C THR A 160 2.39 -10.24 19.38
N LEU A 161 1.26 -9.82 18.81
CA LEU A 161 1.05 -8.52 18.19
C LEU A 161 0.15 -7.67 19.09
N ILE A 162 0.44 -6.37 19.13
CA ILE A 162 -0.28 -5.36 19.90
C ILE A 162 -1.02 -4.43 18.94
N LEU A 163 -2.34 -4.30 19.12
CA LEU A 163 -3.22 -3.48 18.31
C LEU A 163 -3.95 -2.43 19.15
N ARG A 164 -4.26 -1.28 18.55
CA ARG A 164 -5.44 -0.47 18.91
C ARG A 164 -6.64 -1.04 18.15
N SER A 165 -7.64 -1.59 18.85
CA SER A 165 -8.72 -2.34 18.20
C SER A 165 -10.01 -2.41 19.03
N GLY A 166 -11.15 -2.10 18.41
CA GLY A 166 -12.45 -2.14 19.10
C GLY A 166 -12.50 -1.15 20.27
N GLU A 167 -13.04 -1.59 21.39
CA GLU A 167 -13.04 -0.87 22.66
C GLU A 167 -11.78 -1.11 23.50
N ILE A 168 -10.84 -1.93 23.00
CA ILE A 168 -9.63 -2.34 23.72
C ILE A 168 -8.45 -1.48 23.25
N GLU A 169 -7.98 -0.62 24.14
CA GLU A 169 -6.85 0.27 23.88
C GLU A 169 -5.57 -0.50 23.55
N ARG A 170 -5.23 -1.52 24.33
CA ARG A 170 -4.04 -2.37 24.11
C ARG A 170 -4.47 -3.82 23.92
N HIS A 171 -4.86 -4.16 22.70
CA HIS A 171 -5.33 -5.50 22.36
C HIS A 171 -4.16 -6.38 21.93
N THR A 172 -3.83 -7.39 22.74
CA THR A 172 -2.74 -8.34 22.46
C THR A 172 -3.29 -9.67 21.97
N LEU A 173 -2.74 -10.19 20.88
CA LEU A 173 -3.10 -11.49 20.31
C LEU A 173 -1.87 -12.18 19.70
N SER A 174 -1.92 -13.51 19.59
CA SER A 174 -0.81 -14.26 18.97
C SER A 174 -0.67 -13.95 17.48
N PHE A 175 0.55 -14.03 16.96
CA PHE A 175 0.87 -13.88 15.53
C PHE A 175 0.00 -14.78 14.65
N SER A 176 -0.18 -16.04 15.04
CA SER A 176 -1.01 -17.00 14.30
C SER A 176 -2.48 -16.56 14.20
N ARG A 177 -3.07 -16.04 15.28
CA ARG A 177 -4.47 -15.58 15.29
C ARG A 177 -4.64 -14.32 14.46
N PHE A 178 -3.68 -13.40 14.56
CA PHE A 178 -3.69 -12.19 13.74
C PHE A 178 -3.58 -12.55 12.26
N ASP A 179 -2.55 -13.29 11.86
CA ASP A 179 -2.29 -13.59 10.45
C ASP A 179 -3.45 -14.37 9.81
N ALA A 180 -4.09 -15.29 10.55
CA ALA A 180 -5.24 -16.04 10.07
C ALA A 180 -6.46 -15.16 9.70
N THR A 181 -6.64 -14.02 10.37
CA THR A 181 -7.74 -13.07 10.10
C THR A 181 -7.31 -11.98 9.11
N TRP A 182 -6.03 -11.61 9.11
CA TRP A 182 -5.44 -10.66 8.17
C TRP A 182 -5.33 -11.24 6.75
N ALA A 183 -4.92 -12.51 6.63
CA ALA A 183 -4.81 -13.22 5.35
C ALA A 183 -6.12 -13.30 4.56
N ARG A 184 -7.28 -13.24 5.24
CA ARG A 184 -8.61 -13.21 4.61
C ARG A 184 -8.93 -11.90 3.90
N THR A 185 -8.08 -10.89 4.05
CA THR A 185 -8.15 -9.58 3.40
C THR A 185 -6.99 -9.37 2.43
N ASP A 186 -6.35 -10.45 1.99
CA ASP A 186 -5.10 -10.42 1.22
C ASP A 186 -3.97 -9.67 1.96
N ARG A 187 -4.00 -9.72 3.30
CA ARG A 187 -3.07 -9.02 4.19
C ARG A 187 -3.00 -7.52 3.88
N TRP A 188 -4.17 -6.91 3.65
CA TRP A 188 -4.24 -5.50 3.33
C TRP A 188 -3.83 -4.65 4.54
N GLY A 189 -2.97 -3.67 4.28
CA GLY A 189 -2.59 -2.65 5.24
C GLY A 189 -1.75 -1.55 4.60
N PHE A 190 -1.62 -0.44 5.31
CA PHE A 190 -0.81 0.69 4.88
C PHE A 190 -0.25 1.46 6.07
N VAL A 191 0.83 2.20 5.81
CA VAL A 191 1.39 3.19 6.72
C VAL A 191 1.13 4.60 6.19
N VAL A 192 1.13 5.58 7.08
CA VAL A 192 0.91 6.99 6.72
C VAL A 192 2.20 7.75 6.95
N ALA A 193 2.59 8.58 5.98
CA ALA A 193 3.72 9.49 6.13
C ALA A 193 3.44 10.86 5.53
N LYS A 194 4.19 11.86 5.99
CA LYS A 194 4.21 13.19 5.36
C LYS A 194 4.88 13.15 3.97
N PRO A 195 4.48 14.03 3.03
CA PRO A 195 5.24 14.22 1.80
C PRO A 195 6.73 14.47 2.07
N GLY A 196 7.60 13.91 1.23
CA GLY A 196 9.05 13.93 1.47
C GLY A 196 9.59 12.77 2.30
N THR A 197 8.74 11.94 2.89
CA THR A 197 9.15 10.74 3.63
C THR A 197 8.70 9.49 2.89
N LEU A 198 9.65 8.58 2.64
CA LEU A 198 9.38 7.24 2.13
C LEU A 198 9.69 6.22 3.25
N PRO A 199 8.66 5.66 3.90
CA PRO A 199 8.85 4.65 4.94
C PRO A 199 9.68 3.46 4.43
N GLU A 200 10.44 2.84 5.33
CA GLU A 200 11.21 1.64 4.98
C GLU A 200 10.30 0.50 4.54
N GLY A 201 10.81 -0.46 3.76
CA GLY A 201 10.02 -1.61 3.31
C GLY A 201 9.06 -1.34 2.13
N ILE A 202 8.57 -0.10 1.95
CA ILE A 202 7.67 0.27 0.85
C ILE A 202 8.32 0.03 -0.51
N THR A 203 7.71 -0.81 -1.34
CA THR A 203 8.24 -1.12 -2.68
C THR A 203 8.22 0.07 -3.62
N ALA A 204 9.10 0.07 -4.62
CA ALA A 204 9.09 1.04 -5.72
C ALA A 204 7.69 1.17 -6.37
N ARG A 205 7.00 0.05 -6.60
CA ARG A 205 5.64 0.05 -7.18
C ARG A 205 4.64 0.77 -6.27
N ASN A 206 4.61 0.41 -4.99
CA ASN A 206 3.67 1.00 -4.03
C ASN A 206 3.97 2.49 -3.81
N ALA A 207 5.26 2.85 -3.75
CA ALA A 207 5.70 4.24 -3.63
C ALA A 207 5.24 5.08 -4.84
N ILE A 208 5.49 4.61 -6.07
CA ILE A 208 5.04 5.30 -7.30
C ILE A 208 3.52 5.50 -7.27
N ASN A 209 2.76 4.43 -7.02
CA ASN A 209 1.30 4.52 -7.01
C ASN A 209 0.79 5.51 -5.95
N ALA A 210 1.37 5.48 -4.74
CA ALA A 210 0.96 6.35 -3.64
C ALA A 210 1.31 7.82 -3.91
N ILE A 211 2.53 8.09 -4.39
CA ILE A 211 3.00 9.45 -4.68
C ILE A 211 2.22 10.02 -5.87
N SER A 212 2.01 9.25 -6.94
CA SER A 212 1.20 9.67 -8.10
C SER A 212 -0.25 9.98 -7.71
N ALA A 213 -0.87 9.14 -6.86
CA ALA A 213 -2.22 9.42 -6.37
C ALA A 213 -2.31 10.67 -5.49
N TYR A 214 -1.23 11.00 -4.76
CA TYR A 214 -1.14 12.25 -4.00
C TYR A 214 -0.91 13.46 -4.92
N GLU A 215 -0.05 13.31 -5.93
CA GLU A 215 0.23 14.32 -6.96
C GLU A 215 -1.02 14.71 -7.74
N GLU A 216 -1.86 13.74 -8.10
CA GLU A 216 -3.13 14.01 -8.80
C GLU A 216 -4.05 14.94 -7.98
N ALA A 217 -4.00 14.85 -6.65
CA ALA A 217 -4.85 15.65 -5.76
C ALA A 217 -4.23 17.00 -5.36
N HIS A 218 -2.90 17.11 -5.28
CA HIS A 218 -2.21 18.30 -4.71
C HIS A 218 -1.24 18.98 -5.68
N GLY A 219 -1.05 18.41 -6.86
CA GLY A 219 -0.12 18.90 -7.87
C GLY A 219 1.34 18.43 -7.67
N PRO A 220 2.16 18.55 -8.73
CA PRO A 220 3.56 18.11 -8.75
C PRO A 220 4.50 18.93 -7.86
N GLU A 221 4.09 20.14 -7.45
CA GLU A 221 4.86 20.95 -6.52
C GLU A 221 4.91 20.31 -5.13
N ALA A 222 3.78 19.78 -4.66
CA ALA A 222 3.62 19.16 -3.35
C ALA A 222 4.31 17.78 -3.22
N THR A 223 4.74 17.17 -4.33
CA THR A 223 5.35 15.83 -4.36
C THR A 223 6.84 15.83 -4.61
N LEU A 224 7.47 16.99 -4.82
CA LEU A 224 8.90 17.06 -5.12
C LEU A 224 9.75 16.29 -4.10
N GLY A 225 9.53 16.52 -2.80
CA GLY A 225 10.24 15.79 -1.75
C GLY A 225 9.99 14.28 -1.81
N SER A 226 8.76 13.86 -2.10
CA SER A 226 8.40 12.43 -2.16
C SER A 226 9.08 11.74 -3.34
N TRP A 227 9.14 12.38 -4.51
CA TRP A 227 9.88 11.87 -5.67
C TRP A 227 11.39 11.86 -5.44
N GLN A 228 11.94 12.84 -4.70
CA GLN A 228 13.34 12.82 -4.27
C GLN A 228 13.62 11.60 -3.37
N ALA A 229 12.82 11.37 -2.33
CA ALA A 229 12.97 10.21 -1.46
C ALA A 229 12.83 8.87 -2.23
N MET A 230 11.88 8.81 -3.17
CA MET A 230 11.67 7.67 -4.07
C MET A 230 12.90 7.36 -4.94
N THR A 231 13.48 8.37 -5.57
CA THR A 231 14.64 8.21 -6.46
C THR A 231 15.96 8.02 -5.70
N GLU A 232 16.06 8.51 -4.47
CA GLU A 232 17.17 8.18 -3.58
C GLU A 232 17.15 6.69 -3.20
N ARG A 233 15.97 6.15 -2.85
CA ARG A 233 15.83 4.73 -2.50
C ARG A 233 15.92 3.81 -3.72
N TYR A 234 15.35 4.22 -4.84
CA TYR A 234 15.24 3.43 -6.06
C TYR A 234 15.87 4.15 -7.25
N PRO A 235 17.19 4.36 -7.23
CA PRO A 235 17.87 5.20 -8.21
C PRO A 235 17.76 4.68 -9.63
N ASN A 236 17.50 3.39 -9.83
CA ASN A 236 17.37 2.75 -11.15
C ASN A 236 15.93 2.68 -11.68
N ASN A 237 14.95 3.27 -10.98
CA ASN A 237 13.56 3.25 -11.44
C ASN A 237 13.26 4.41 -12.42
N ALA A 238 12.97 4.09 -13.68
CA ALA A 238 12.72 5.09 -14.72
C ALA A 238 11.48 5.97 -14.45
N ILE A 239 10.39 5.36 -13.97
CA ILE A 239 9.14 6.08 -13.65
C ILE A 239 9.35 7.07 -12.50
N GLY A 240 10.09 6.66 -11.46
CA GLY A 240 10.46 7.56 -10.36
C GLY A 240 11.29 8.75 -10.82
N GLN A 241 12.25 8.54 -11.72
CA GLN A 241 13.04 9.64 -12.31
C GLN A 241 12.17 10.56 -13.16
N PHE A 242 11.21 10.01 -13.91
CA PHE A 242 10.25 10.81 -14.69
C PHE A 242 9.32 11.64 -13.80
N GLY A 243 8.77 11.05 -12.72
CA GLY A 243 7.98 11.78 -11.72
C GLY A 243 8.77 12.90 -11.06
N LEU A 244 10.04 12.64 -10.70
CA LEU A 244 10.94 13.65 -10.17
C LEU A 244 11.20 14.79 -11.17
N ALA A 245 11.37 14.47 -12.45
CA ALA A 245 11.58 15.47 -13.49
C ALA A 245 10.37 16.39 -13.67
N ASN A 246 9.16 15.83 -13.67
CA ASN A 246 7.92 16.61 -13.69
C ASN A 246 7.81 17.53 -12.48
N ALA A 247 8.11 17.02 -11.28
CA ALA A 247 8.10 17.80 -10.06
C ALA A 247 9.14 18.94 -10.08
N TYR A 248 10.36 18.69 -10.58
CA TYR A 248 11.36 19.75 -10.76
C TYR A 248 10.91 20.81 -11.76
N TYR A 249 10.29 20.40 -12.87
CA TYR A 249 9.81 21.32 -13.88
C TYR A 249 8.72 22.24 -13.31
N ALA A 250 7.76 21.68 -12.59
CA ALA A 250 6.72 22.44 -11.89
C ALA A 250 7.30 23.41 -10.86
N ASN A 251 8.33 22.99 -10.13
CA ASN A 251 9.07 23.84 -9.18
C ASN A 251 10.07 24.82 -9.85
N GLN A 252 9.90 25.15 -11.13
CA GLN A 252 10.74 26.10 -11.87
C GLN A 252 12.24 25.79 -11.84
N GLN A 253 12.60 24.49 -11.79
CA GLN A 253 13.98 24.00 -11.80
C GLN A 253 14.29 23.23 -13.10
N PRO A 254 14.28 23.88 -14.28
CA PRO A 254 14.35 23.21 -15.57
C PRO A 254 15.67 22.46 -15.81
N ASP A 255 16.80 22.92 -15.27
CA ASP A 255 18.08 22.20 -15.40
C ASP A 255 18.08 20.86 -14.63
N LYS A 256 17.43 20.82 -13.47
CA LYS A 256 17.25 19.57 -12.69
C LYS A 256 16.22 18.66 -13.36
N ALA A 257 15.15 19.25 -13.89
CA ALA A 257 14.14 18.52 -14.65
C ALA A 257 14.78 17.82 -15.87
N LEU A 258 15.57 18.55 -16.66
CA LEU A 258 16.30 17.99 -17.80
C LEU A 258 17.19 16.81 -17.38
N SER A 259 17.97 16.99 -16.31
CA SER A 259 18.85 15.94 -15.77
C SER A 259 18.05 14.68 -15.36
N ALA A 260 16.91 14.86 -14.71
CA ALA A 260 16.04 13.77 -14.28
C ALA A 260 15.31 13.09 -15.45
N PHE A 261 14.87 13.83 -16.48
CA PHE A 261 14.31 13.22 -17.69
C PHE A 261 15.37 12.42 -18.45
N GLN A 262 16.60 12.93 -18.57
CA GLN A 262 17.72 12.18 -19.14
C GLN A 262 17.99 10.89 -18.36
N ALA A 263 17.96 10.97 -17.02
CA ALA A 263 18.07 9.79 -16.16
C ALA A 263 16.94 8.78 -16.41
N ALA A 264 15.69 9.23 -16.58
CA ALA A 264 14.56 8.38 -16.92
C ALA A 264 14.76 7.70 -18.29
N ALA A 265 15.09 8.46 -19.33
CA ALA A 265 15.33 7.96 -20.68
C ALA A 265 16.54 7.01 -20.78
N GLN A 266 17.55 7.19 -19.93
CA GLN A 266 18.69 6.26 -19.86
C GLN A 266 18.28 4.90 -19.28
N ARG A 267 17.37 4.89 -18.29
CA ARG A 267 16.89 3.67 -17.62
C ARG A 267 15.82 2.96 -18.43
N ASP A 268 14.99 3.72 -19.12
CA ASP A 268 14.01 3.23 -20.07
C ASP A 268 14.13 3.99 -21.41
N PRO A 269 14.94 3.47 -22.35
CA PRO A 269 15.10 4.07 -23.66
C PRO A 269 13.81 4.13 -24.49
N GLN A 270 12.79 3.34 -24.14
CA GLN A 270 11.48 3.32 -24.80
C GLN A 270 10.49 4.30 -24.18
N MET A 271 10.89 5.09 -23.17
CA MET A 271 10.05 6.10 -22.57
C MET A 271 9.93 7.34 -23.47
N GLY A 272 9.03 7.28 -24.47
CA GLY A 272 8.79 8.38 -25.40
C GLY A 272 8.46 9.72 -24.70
N ALA A 273 7.75 9.67 -23.57
CA ALA A 273 7.45 10.85 -22.76
C ALA A 273 8.70 11.56 -22.23
N ALA A 274 9.73 10.81 -21.83
CA ALA A 274 10.97 11.40 -21.35
C ALA A 274 11.73 12.08 -22.49
N TRP A 275 11.84 11.42 -23.64
CA TRP A 275 12.48 11.99 -24.83
C TRP A 275 11.78 13.26 -25.33
N LEU A 276 10.44 13.27 -25.34
CA LEU A 276 9.66 14.44 -25.70
C LEU A 276 9.98 15.62 -24.77
N ASN A 277 9.96 15.41 -23.45
CA ASN A 277 10.23 16.46 -22.48
C ASN A 277 11.68 16.96 -22.51
N ILE A 278 12.66 16.08 -22.76
CA ILE A 278 14.06 16.48 -23.02
C ILE A 278 14.11 17.42 -24.22
N GLY A 279 13.46 17.05 -25.32
CA GLY A 279 13.41 17.85 -26.54
C GLY A 279 12.82 19.25 -26.32
N LEU A 280 11.67 19.32 -25.65
CA LEU A 280 11.00 20.57 -25.32
C LEU A 280 11.84 21.47 -24.41
N LEU A 281 12.51 20.90 -23.40
CA LEU A 281 13.40 21.67 -22.53
C LEU A 281 14.65 22.18 -23.27
N GLN A 282 15.18 21.41 -24.22
CA GLN A 282 16.33 21.85 -25.02
C GLN A 282 15.96 22.99 -25.98
N LEU A 283 14.73 23.01 -26.50
CA LEU A 283 14.20 24.17 -27.25
C LEU A 283 14.11 25.42 -26.38
N GLN A 284 13.61 25.29 -25.14
CA GLN A 284 13.56 26.41 -24.18
C GLN A 284 14.95 26.97 -23.83
N ARG A 285 16.00 26.17 -24.03
CA ARG A 285 17.41 26.53 -23.77
C ARG A 285 18.16 26.96 -25.04
N ASP A 286 17.46 27.18 -26.15
CA ASP A 286 18.02 27.53 -27.45
C ASP A 286 19.07 26.50 -27.95
N GLN A 287 18.85 25.20 -27.68
CA GLN A 287 19.70 24.09 -28.14
C GLN A 287 18.98 23.24 -29.21
N PRO A 288 18.80 23.75 -30.44
CA PRO A 288 17.96 23.11 -31.46
C PRO A 288 18.47 21.74 -31.92
N GLU A 289 19.78 21.52 -32.01
CA GLU A 289 20.33 20.22 -32.43
C GLU A 289 20.08 19.13 -31.37
N ALA A 290 20.30 19.44 -30.09
CA ALA A 290 20.00 18.51 -29.01
C ALA A 290 18.49 18.24 -28.89
N ALA A 291 17.66 19.25 -29.14
CA ALA A 291 16.22 19.09 -29.21
C ALA A 291 15.80 18.15 -30.35
N ARG A 292 16.37 18.33 -31.56
CA ARG A 292 16.09 17.51 -32.74
C ARG A 292 16.41 16.04 -32.47
N GLU A 293 17.55 15.74 -31.82
CA GLU A 293 17.93 14.39 -31.45
C GLU A 293 16.89 13.74 -30.52
N ALA A 294 16.54 14.43 -29.43
CA ALA A 294 15.60 13.91 -28.44
C ALA A 294 14.18 13.73 -29.01
N LEU A 295 13.68 14.72 -29.77
CA LEU A 295 12.36 14.63 -30.39
C LEU A 295 12.30 13.54 -31.46
N SER A 296 13.39 13.32 -32.19
CA SER A 296 13.46 12.23 -33.18
C SER A 296 13.38 10.86 -32.51
N LYS A 297 14.01 10.68 -31.34
CA LYS A 297 13.84 9.47 -30.51
C LYS A 297 12.39 9.32 -30.05
N ALA A 298 11.76 10.39 -29.56
CA ALA A 298 10.36 10.37 -29.15
C ALA A 298 9.40 10.02 -30.32
N ALA A 299 9.62 10.59 -31.50
CA ALA A 299 8.81 10.37 -32.70
C ALA A 299 8.96 8.96 -33.31
N ALA A 300 10.05 8.26 -32.99
CA ALA A 300 10.30 6.88 -33.41
C ALA A 300 9.65 5.84 -32.49
N ILE A 301 9.20 6.24 -31.29
CA ILE A 301 8.56 5.36 -30.32
C ILE A 301 7.04 5.46 -30.49
N GLU A 302 6.39 4.35 -30.82
CA GLU A 302 4.93 4.30 -30.94
C GLU A 302 4.25 4.59 -29.60
N GLY A 303 3.25 5.48 -29.61
CA GLY A 303 2.47 5.82 -28.42
C GLY A 303 1.88 7.22 -28.46
N SER A 304 1.26 7.62 -27.35
CA SER A 304 0.55 8.91 -27.23
C SER A 304 1.42 10.15 -27.43
N TRP A 305 2.75 10.01 -27.31
CA TRP A 305 3.71 11.12 -27.40
C TRP A 305 4.33 11.29 -28.80
N GLN A 306 4.11 10.31 -29.68
CA GLN A 306 4.73 10.24 -30.99
C GLN A 306 4.32 11.41 -31.89
N GLU A 307 3.01 11.61 -32.04
CA GLU A 307 2.43 12.67 -32.87
C GLU A 307 2.89 14.05 -32.40
N ARG A 308 2.91 14.27 -31.08
CA ARG A 308 3.39 15.53 -30.51
C ARG A 308 4.87 15.78 -30.81
N ALA A 309 5.71 14.75 -30.76
CA ALA A 309 7.12 14.87 -31.10
C ALA A 309 7.33 15.21 -32.59
N GLN A 310 6.56 14.57 -33.48
CA GLN A 310 6.58 14.85 -34.93
C GLN A 310 6.16 16.29 -35.23
N GLU A 311 5.06 16.74 -34.62
CA GLU A 311 4.56 18.11 -34.78
C GLU A 311 5.62 19.16 -34.39
N VAL A 312 6.32 18.95 -33.27
CA VAL A 312 7.35 19.88 -32.81
C VAL A 312 8.56 19.88 -33.75
N LEU A 313 8.98 18.72 -34.26
CA LEU A 313 10.06 18.61 -35.25
C LEU A 313 9.75 19.39 -36.52
N GLU A 314 8.55 19.23 -37.07
CA GLU A 314 8.13 19.89 -38.31
C GLU A 314 8.02 21.41 -38.13
N ASN A 315 7.35 21.83 -37.06
CA ASN A 315 6.99 23.24 -36.87
C ASN A 315 8.15 24.11 -36.37
N GLN A 316 9.03 23.56 -35.53
CA GLN A 316 10.08 24.34 -34.85
C GLN A 316 11.49 24.03 -35.34
N LEU A 317 11.68 22.89 -36.02
CA LEU A 317 12.99 22.41 -36.46
C LEU A 317 13.00 21.95 -37.93
N GLY A 318 11.97 22.27 -38.71
CA GLY A 318 11.79 21.82 -40.10
C GLY A 318 12.58 22.59 -41.17
N ARG A 319 13.68 23.25 -40.82
CA ARG A 319 14.57 23.95 -41.76
C ARG A 319 16.03 23.53 -41.59
#